data_AF-A0A354P7I9-F1
#
_entry.id   AF-A0A354P7I9-F1
#
_cell.length_a   1.000
_cell.length_b   1.000
_cell.length_c   1.000
_cell.angle_alpha   90.00
_cell.angle_beta   90.00
_cell.angle_gamma   90.00
#
_symmetry.space_group_name_H-M   'P 1'
#
loop_
_entity.id
_entity.type
_entity.pdbx_description
1 polymer ?
#
loop_
_entity_poly.entity_id
_entity_poly.type
_entity_poly.pdbx_seq_one_letter_code
_entity_poly.pdbx_strand_id
1 'polypeptide(L)'
;MLLIILLFYVLPVYLVFFHFKWIPLTPLWKFILPLPPIFAMVFVWFAIGRYAPIVSDAYVQAPVVQVAPQVAGVVSQVLVDDNSLVKKGT
;
A
#
# COMPACT_ATOMS: atom_id res chain seq x y z
N MET A 1 10.39 -9.08 4.58
CA MET A 1 11.06 -8.66 3.33
C MET A 1 12.37 -7.91 3.61
N LEU A 2 12.35 -6.76 4.30
CA LEU A 2 13.56 -5.96 4.58
C LEU A 2 14.66 -6.72 5.35
N LEU A 3 14.29 -7.51 6.36
CA LEU A 3 15.26 -8.32 7.12
C LEU A 3 15.99 -9.36 6.26
N ILE A 4 15.32 -9.90 5.23
CA ILE A 4 15.90 -10.90 4.33
C ILE A 4 16.93 -10.22 3.42
N ILE A 5 16.62 -9.04 2.89
CA ILE A 5 17.55 -8.24 2.06
C ILE A 5 18.78 -7.84 2.87
N LEU A 6 18.58 -7.40 4.12
CA LEU A 6 19.66 -6.98 5.01
C LEU A 6 20.57 -8.17 5.38
N LEU A 7 19.97 -9.33 5.66
CA LEU A 7 20.73 -10.56 5.92
C LEU A 7 21.54 -10.99 4.70
N PHE A 8 20.95 -10.96 3.50
CA PHE A 8 21.65 -11.25 2.24
C PHE A 8 22.77 -10.24 1.93
N TYR A 9 22.69 -9.03 2.46
CA TYR A 9 23.73 -8.03 2.32
C TYR A 9 24.88 -8.22 3.32
N VAL A 10 24.54 -8.43 4.59
CA VAL A 10 25.52 -8.53 5.68
C VAL A 10 26.33 -9.83 5.60
N LEU A 11 25.72 -10.94 5.17
CA LEU A 11 26.37 -12.25 5.10
C LEU A 11 27.58 -12.27 4.14
N PRO A 12 27.49 -11.87 2.85
CA PRO A 12 28.64 -11.82 1.96
C PRO A 12 29.68 -10.78 2.39
N VAL A 13 29.25 -9.63 2.92
CA VAL A 13 30.16 -8.60 3.46
C VAL A 13 30.98 -9.15 4.62
N TYR A 14 30.33 -9.86 5.55
CA TYR A 14 30.99 -10.49 6.68
C TYR A 14 32.01 -11.56 6.22
N LEU A 15 31.61 -12.41 5.28
CA LEU A 15 32.48 -13.46 4.75
C LEU A 15 33.72 -12.89 4.07
N VAL A 16 33.57 -11.87 3.20
CA VAL A 16 34.67 -11.30 2.42
C VAL A 16 35.67 -10.53 3.30
N PHE A 17 35.17 -9.73 4.25
CA PHE A 17 36.04 -8.86 5.04
C PHE A 17 36.58 -9.49 6.33
N PHE A 18 35.80 -10.34 7.00
CA PHE A 18 36.16 -10.87 8.34
C PHE A 18 36.59 -12.33 8.32
N HIS A 19 35.85 -13.19 7.61
CA HIS A 19 36.17 -14.63 7.58
C HIS A 19 37.34 -14.93 6.66
N PHE A 20 37.22 -14.56 5.38
CA PHE A 20 38.24 -14.85 4.38
C PHE A 20 39.31 -13.75 4.27
N LYS A 21 39.03 -12.54 4.76
CA LYS A 21 39.94 -11.38 4.72
C LYS A 21 40.55 -11.15 3.33
N TRP A 22 39.78 -11.33 2.26
CA TRP A 22 40.27 -11.16 0.89
C TRP A 22 40.70 -9.72 0.60
N ILE A 23 40.09 -8.75 1.29
CA ILE A 23 40.34 -7.32 1.10
C ILE A 23 40.43 -6.66 2.48
N PRO A 24 41.45 -5.82 2.75
CA PRO A 24 41.50 -5.05 3.98
C PRO A 24 40.40 -4.00 4.02
N LEU A 25 39.85 -3.75 5.21
CA LEU A 25 38.79 -2.78 5.43
C LEU A 25 39.38 -1.35 5.42
N THR A 26 39.75 -0.86 4.24
CA THR A 26 40.29 0.49 4.01
C THR A 26 39.21 1.56 4.29
N PRO A 27 39.59 2.83 4.52
CA PRO A 27 38.62 3.91 4.71
C PRO A 27 37.62 4.02 3.55
N LEU A 28 38.05 3.73 2.32
CA LEU A 28 37.19 3.73 1.12
C LEU A 28 36.03 2.74 1.24
N TRP A 29 36.30 1.52 1.71
CA TRP A 29 35.25 0.50 1.85
C TRP A 29 34.19 0.90 2.87
N LYS A 30 34.56 1.63 3.93
CA LYS A 30 33.59 2.15 4.92
C LYS A 30 32.59 3.14 4.31
N PHE A 31 32.96 3.86 3.25
CA PHE A 31 32.05 4.76 2.52
C PHE A 31 31.22 4.04 1.45
N ILE A 32 31.79 3.03 0.81
CA ILE A 32 31.10 2.27 -0.25
C ILE A 32 30.05 1.33 0.34
N LEU A 33 30.36 0.67 1.45
CA LEU A 33 29.50 -0.35 2.07
C LEU A 33 28.11 0.15 2.55
N PRO A 34 27.91 1.39 3.02
CA PRO A 34 26.55 1.86 3.31
C PRO A 34 25.75 2.27 2.06
N LEU A 35 26.39 2.47 0.91
CA LEU A 35 25.73 3.03 -0.28
C LEU A 35 24.65 2.10 -0.88
N PRO A 36 24.89 0.78 -1.07
CA PRO A 36 23.88 -0.14 -1.60
C PRO A 36 22.59 -0.24 -0.76
N PRO A 37 22.62 -0.42 0.57
CA PRO A 37 21.38 -0.51 1.36
C PRO A 37 20.61 0.81 1.37
N ILE A 38 21.29 1.96 1.36
CA ILE A 38 20.63 3.27 1.25
C ILE A 38 19.90 3.37 -0.09
N PHE A 39 20.56 3.00 -1.19
CA PHE A 39 19.97 3.04 -2.52
C PHE A 39 18.77 2.09 -2.66
N ALA A 40 18.85 0.89 -2.09
CA ALA A 40 17.74 -0.05 -2.03
C ALA A 40 16.53 0.53 -1.27
N MET A 41 16.78 1.28 -0.18
CA MET A 41 15.73 1.91 0.61
C MET A 41 14.99 3.00 -0.17
N VAL A 42 15.75 3.84 -0.89
CA VAL A 42 15.18 4.87 -1.79
C VAL A 42 14.35 4.23 -2.90
N PHE A 43 14.84 3.14 -3.50
CA PHE A 43 14.12 2.42 -4.54
C PHE A 43 12.80 1.84 -4.03
N VAL A 44 12.80 1.22 -2.84
CA VAL A 44 11.58 0.69 -2.21
C VAL A 44 10.58 1.81 -1.94
N TRP A 45 11.03 2.94 -1.40
CA TRP A 45 10.16 4.09 -1.16
C TRP A 45 9.50 4.60 -2.45
N PHE A 46 10.29 4.77 -3.50
CA PHE A 46 9.79 5.16 -4.82
C PHE A 46 8.80 4.14 -5.40
N ALA A 47 9.12 2.85 -5.31
CA ALA A 47 8.26 1.78 -5.82
C ALA A 47 6.92 1.73 -5.09
N ILE A 48 6.90 1.89 -3.77
CA ILE A 48 5.66 1.96 -2.98
C ILE A 48 4.80 3.13 -3.47
N GLY A 49 5.39 4.33 -3.59
CA GLY A 49 4.65 5.50 -4.09
C GLY A 49 4.10 5.33 -5.50
N ARG A 50 4.78 4.58 -6.37
CA ARG A 50 4.36 4.37 -7.77
C ARG A 50 3.30 3.27 -7.94
N TYR A 51 3.39 2.20 -7.16
CA TYR A 51 2.60 0.98 -7.37
C TYR A 51 1.53 0.73 -6.31
N ALA A 52 1.58 1.42 -5.16
CA ALA A 52 0.56 1.35 -4.13
C ALA A 52 -0.20 2.69 -4.05
N PRO A 53 -1.24 2.89 -4.88
CA PRO A 53 -2.09 4.07 -4.75
C PRO A 53 -2.81 4.02 -3.40
N ILE A 54 -2.44 4.93 -2.50
CA ILE A 54 -3.14 5.12 -1.23
C ILE A 54 -4.39 5.93 -1.55
N VAL A 55 -5.53 5.26 -1.66
CA VAL A 55 -6.83 5.92 -1.72
C VAL A 55 -7.35 6.05 -0.29
N SER A 56 -7.60 7.29 0.15
CA SER A 56 -8.23 7.55 1.46
C SER A 56 -9.72 7.18 1.44
N ASP A 57 -10.33 7.26 0.26
CA ASP A 57 -11.78 7.20 0.11
C ASP A 57 -12.15 5.95 -0.70
N ALA A 58 -12.83 5.01 -0.04
CA ALA A 58 -13.46 3.88 -0.70
C ALA A 58 -14.91 4.28 -1.05
N TYR A 59 -15.20 4.44 -2.33
CA TYR A 59 -16.57 4.61 -2.79
C TYR A 59 -17.29 3.26 -2.71
N VAL A 60 -18.24 3.13 -1.78
CA VAL A 60 -19.11 1.95 -1.70
C VAL A 60 -20.20 2.08 -2.76
N GLN A 61 -20.08 1.30 -3.84
CA GLN A 61 -21.17 1.17 -4.80
C GLN A 61 -22.16 0.11 -4.29
N ALA A 62 -23.35 0.55 -3.88
CA ALA A 62 -24.45 -0.33 -3.55
C ALA A 62 -25.37 -0.51 -4.77
N PRO A 63 -25.92 -1.72 -5.02
CA PRO A 63 -26.93 -1.91 -6.05
C PRO A 63 -28.19 -1.12 -5.68
N VAL A 64 -28.58 -0.17 -6.53
CA VAL A 64 -29.79 0.65 -6.37
C VAL A 64 -30.89 0.10 -7.27
N VAL A 65 -32.07 -0.14 -6.71
CA VAL A 65 -33.28 -0.47 -7.47
C VAL A 65 -34.21 0.73 -7.42
N GLN A 66 -34.55 1.29 -8.58
CA GLN A 66 -35.53 2.37 -8.67
C GLN A 66 -36.93 1.77 -8.57
N VAL A 67 -37.74 2.28 -7.63
CA VAL A 67 -39.13 1.89 -7.43
C VAL A 67 -40.01 3.08 -7.82
N ALA A 68 -40.91 2.87 -8.79
CA ALA A 68 -41.86 3.87 -9.24
C ALA A 68 -43.30 3.38 -8.99
N PRO A 69 -44.25 4.30 -8.69
CA PRO A 69 -45.66 3.94 -8.57
C PRO A 69 -46.22 3.51 -9.93
N GLN A 70 -47.09 2.50 -9.91
CA GLN A 70 -47.76 2.00 -11.12
C GLN A 70 -48.98 2.84 -11.55
N VAL A 71 -49.32 3.85 -10.76
CA VAL A 71 -50.50 4.71 -10.94
C VAL A 71 -50.08 6.15 -11.22
N ALA A 72 -50.84 6.84 -12.06
CA ALA A 72 -50.62 8.26 -12.34
C ALA A 72 -51.22 9.14 -11.23
N GLY A 73 -50.49 10.19 -10.82
CA GLY A 73 -50.94 11.14 -9.81
C GLY A 73 -49.84 12.10 -9.36
N VAL A 74 -50.19 13.04 -8.48
CA VAL A 74 -49.23 13.95 -7.85
C VAL A 74 -48.75 13.35 -6.54
N VAL A 75 -47.45 13.39 -6.28
CA VAL A 75 -46.87 12.94 -5.01
C VAL A 75 -47.30 13.89 -3.90
N SER A 76 -48.03 13.38 -2.91
CA SER A 76 -48.46 14.16 -1.75
C SER A 76 -47.42 14.18 -0.62
N GLN A 77 -46.69 13.08 -0.43
CA GLN A 77 -45.68 12.93 0.62
C GLN A 77 -44.64 11.87 0.27
N VAL A 78 -43.44 12.01 0.83
CA VAL A 78 -42.36 11.01 0.79
C VAL A 78 -42.06 10.64 2.23
N LEU A 79 -42.15 9.35 2.56
CA LEU A 79 -42.06 8.84 3.94
C LEU A 79 -40.64 8.43 4.36
N VAL A 80 -39.66 8.60 3.48
CA VAL A 80 -38.30 8.07 3.63
C VAL A 80 -37.30 9.14 3.23
N ASP A 81 -36.30 9.38 4.09
CA ASP A 81 -35.19 10.28 3.81
C ASP A 81 -33.99 9.53 3.21
N ASP A 82 -33.01 10.27 2.68
CA ASP A 82 -31.77 9.72 2.13
C ASP A 82 -31.07 8.79 3.13
N ASN A 83 -30.58 7.64 2.63
CA ASN A 83 -29.90 6.58 3.40
C ASN A 83 -30.71 6.00 4.58
N SER A 84 -32.03 6.15 4.60
CA SER A 84 -32.88 5.50 5.60
C SER A 84 -32.89 3.98 5.42
N LEU A 85 -32.83 3.24 6.53
CA LEU A 85 -32.88 1.78 6.51
C LEU A 85 -34.32 1.29 6.36
N VAL A 86 -34.65 0.74 5.20
CA VAL A 86 -35.98 0.19 4.86
C VAL A 86 -35.96 -1.34 4.81
N LYS A 87 -37.11 -1.97 5.03
CA LYS A 87 -37.26 -3.44 4.97
C LYS A 87 -38.22 -3.80 3.85
N LYS A 88 -38.15 -5.05 3.37
CA LYS A 88 -39.09 -5.52 2.35
C LYS A 88 -40.53 -5.37 2.86
N GLY A 89 -41.32 -4.58 2.13
CA GLY A 89 -42.72 -4.31 2.46
C GLY A 89 -42.96 -3.13 3.38
N THR A 90 -41.95 -2.31 3.65
CA THR A 90 -42.07 -1.06 4.44
C THR A 90 -41.32 0.06 3.77
#